data_AF-A0A7S0C7G1-F1
#
_entry.id   AF-A0A7S0C7G1-F1
#
_cell.length_a   1.000
_cell.length_b   1.000
_cell.length_c   1.000
_cell.angle_alpha   90.00
_cell.angle_beta   90.00
_cell.angle_gamma   90.00
#
_symmetry.space_group_name_H-M   'P 1'
#
loop_
_entity.id
_entity.type
_entity.pdbx_description
1 polymer ?
#
loop_
_entity_poly.entity_id
_entity_poly.type
_entity_poly.pdbx_seq_one_letter_code
_entity_poly.pdbx_strand_id
1 'polypeptide(L)'
;SQCGNAQRAENMLQAMIERYEQHGGLNAVRPDVISWATVIDAWSKSNAIGSARRAGNVLKQLESLHESSLVWTKNDRPNTICYVSVIDAWSRSGEEGAGEMAESVLSLMERMQHETDHGMQREKKHDVKLTTYAFNVTINAWAKSRVEDDRIKAGDRAELL
;
A
#
# COMPACT_ATOMS: atom_id res chain seq x y z
N SER A 1 11.91 6.47 17.11
CA SER A 1 11.09 7.30 16.20
C SER A 1 10.89 6.57 14.87
N GLN A 2 9.83 5.78 14.75
CA GLN A 2 9.58 4.94 13.56
C GLN A 2 9.29 5.75 12.28
N CYS A 3 8.83 7.01 12.42
CA CYS A 3 8.60 7.92 11.29
C CYS A 3 9.89 8.28 10.52
N GLY A 4 11.00 8.47 11.23
CA GLY A 4 12.28 8.83 10.61
C GLY A 4 12.87 7.70 9.77
N ASN A 5 12.53 6.46 10.10
CA ASN A 5 12.99 5.28 9.37
C ASN A 5 12.21 5.12 8.06
N ALA A 6 10.88 5.29 8.08
CA ALA A 6 10.04 5.22 6.89
C ALA A 6 10.40 6.32 5.87
N GLN A 7 10.57 7.56 6.33
CA GLN A 7 10.95 8.66 5.45
C GLN A 7 12.35 8.46 4.83
N ARG A 8 13.31 7.93 5.60
CA ARG A 8 14.64 7.59 5.07
C ARG A 8 14.58 6.47 4.04
N ALA A 9 13.73 5.46 4.25
CA ALA A 9 13.53 4.37 3.30
C ALA A 9 12.95 4.91 1.98
N GLU A 10 11.93 5.78 2.04
CA GLU A 10 11.37 6.43 0.85
C GLU A 10 12.41 7.29 0.11
N ASN A 11 13.21 8.08 0.84
CA ASN A 11 14.26 8.89 0.22
C ASN A 11 15.33 8.02 -0.47
N MET A 12 15.65 6.85 0.10
CA MET A 12 16.60 5.92 -0.51
C MET A 12 16.04 5.31 -1.79
N LEU A 13 14.76 4.94 -1.79
CA LEU A 13 14.07 4.45 -2.97
C LEU A 13 14.04 5.51 -4.08
N GLN A 14 13.74 6.76 -3.73
CA GLN A 14 13.75 7.88 -4.68
C GLN A 14 15.13 8.09 -5.30
N ALA A 15 16.20 8.07 -4.49
CA ALA A 15 17.56 8.17 -4.99
C ALA A 15 17.93 6.99 -5.90
N MET A 16 17.37 5.79 -5.67
CA MET A 16 17.55 4.63 -6.53
C MET A 16 16.89 4.83 -7.90
N ILE A 17 15.67 5.36 -7.92
CA ILE A 17 14.92 5.71 -9.15
C ILE A 17 15.69 6.76 -9.96
N GLU A 18 16.10 7.86 -9.33
CA GLU A 18 16.83 8.94 -9.99
C GLU A 18 18.15 8.46 -10.60
N ARG A 19 18.89 7.60 -9.88
CA ARG A 19 20.13 7.02 -10.40
C ARG A 19 19.87 6.09 -11.58
N TYR A 20 18.79 5.32 -11.54
CA TYR A 20 18.39 4.45 -12.64
C TYR A 20 18.02 5.25 -13.89
N GLU A 21 17.26 6.33 -13.74
CA GLU A 21 16.90 7.23 -14.84
C GLU A 21 18.12 7.96 -15.43
N GLN A 22 19.06 8.38 -14.59
CA GLN A 22 20.26 9.12 -15.03
C GLN A 22 21.31 8.26 -15.73
N HIS A 23 21.53 7.01 -15.28
CA HIS A 23 22.65 6.17 -15.72
C HIS A 23 22.20 4.98 -16.59
N GLY A 24 20.95 4.98 -17.05
CA GLY A 24 20.26 3.89 -17.75
C GLY A 24 21.18 2.88 -18.45
N GLY A 25 21.30 1.68 -17.88
CA GLY A 25 22.16 0.61 -18.38
C GLY A 25 22.14 -0.64 -17.49
N LEU A 26 22.78 -1.72 -17.93
CA LEU A 26 22.86 -3.02 -17.25
C LEU A 26 23.48 -2.97 -15.83
N ASN A 27 24.21 -1.89 -15.51
CA ASN A 27 24.84 -1.67 -14.20
C ASN A 27 24.11 -0.62 -13.34
N ALA A 28 22.97 -0.11 -13.80
CA ALA A 28 22.18 0.84 -13.04
C ALA A 28 21.46 0.14 -11.89
N VAL A 29 21.50 0.75 -10.70
CA VAL A 29 20.83 0.24 -9.50
C VAL A 29 19.33 0.44 -9.67
N ARG A 30 18.64 -0.58 -10.21
CA ARG A 30 17.20 -0.56 -10.49
C ARG A 30 16.40 -1.00 -9.26
N PRO A 31 15.42 -0.22 -8.78
CA PRO A 31 14.55 -0.66 -7.71
C PRO A 31 13.72 -1.86 -8.16
N ASP A 32 13.65 -2.90 -7.33
CA ASP A 32 12.83 -4.09 -7.55
C ASP A 32 11.60 -4.08 -6.65
N VAL A 33 10.66 -5.02 -6.85
CA VAL A 33 9.45 -5.13 -6.02
C VAL A 33 9.75 -5.16 -4.52
N ILE A 34 10.89 -5.74 -4.12
CA ILE A 34 11.31 -5.84 -2.72
C ILE A 34 11.65 -4.46 -2.17
N SER A 35 12.36 -3.63 -2.94
CA SER A 35 12.70 -2.26 -2.58
C SER A 35 11.44 -1.43 -2.32
N TRP A 36 10.44 -1.55 -3.20
CA TRP A 36 9.13 -0.90 -3.04
C TRP A 36 8.35 -1.45 -1.83
N ALA A 37 8.23 -2.78 -1.71
CA ALA A 37 7.53 -3.43 -0.61
C ALA A 37 8.12 -3.06 0.76
N THR A 38 9.44 -2.90 0.83
CA THR A 38 10.14 -2.50 2.05
C THR A 38 9.75 -1.08 2.49
N VAL A 39 9.62 -0.15 1.55
CA VAL A 39 9.18 1.22 1.85
C VAL A 39 7.70 1.24 2.28
N ILE A 40 6.85 0.48 1.61
CA ILE A 40 5.42 0.37 1.96
C ILE A 40 5.27 -0.23 3.37
N ASP A 41 6.01 -1.29 3.69
CA ASP A 41 6.03 -1.92 5.02
C ASP A 41 6.60 -0.99 6.11
N ALA A 42 7.61 -0.18 5.78
CA ALA A 42 8.12 0.82 6.70
C ALA A 42 7.06 1.89 7.01
N TRP A 43 6.27 2.31 6.01
CA TRP A 43 5.16 3.22 6.21
C TRP A 43 3.99 2.58 6.96
N SER A 44 3.67 1.31 6.74
CA SER A 44 2.58 0.62 7.45
C SER A 44 2.84 0.47 8.95
N LYS A 45 4.12 0.34 9.33
CA LYS A 45 4.56 0.30 10.73
C LYS A 45 4.79 1.68 11.34
N SER A 46 4.61 2.75 10.57
CA SER A 46 4.80 4.12 11.04
C SER A 46 3.51 4.67 11.64
N ASN A 47 3.59 5.15 12.88
CA ASN A 47 2.50 5.89 13.54
C ASN A 47 2.46 7.38 13.14
N ALA A 48 3.11 7.76 12.05
CA ALA A 48 3.06 9.15 11.56
C ALA A 48 1.70 9.44 10.94
N ILE A 49 1.18 10.64 11.15
CA ILE A 49 -0.03 11.12 10.46
C ILE A 49 0.20 11.07 8.95
N GLY A 50 -0.74 10.52 8.19
CA GLY A 50 -0.61 10.34 6.75
C GLY A 50 0.31 9.21 6.31
N SER A 51 0.79 8.35 7.22
CA SER A 51 1.61 7.17 6.88
C SER A 51 0.86 6.22 5.93
N ALA A 52 -0.43 6.02 6.14
CA ALA A 52 -1.28 5.20 5.27
C ALA A 52 -1.40 5.79 3.86
N ARG A 53 -1.59 7.12 3.77
CA ARG A 53 -1.62 7.82 2.48
C ARG A 53 -0.27 7.74 1.75
N ARG A 54 0.84 7.86 2.48
CA ARG A 54 2.20 7.67 1.94
C ARG A 54 2.39 6.24 1.41
N ALA A 55 2.02 5.22 2.18
CA ALA A 55 2.09 3.82 1.76
C ALA A 55 1.29 3.59 0.46
N GLY A 56 0.06 4.11 0.38
CA GLY A 56 -0.77 4.03 -0.83
C GLY A 56 -0.17 4.76 -2.03
N ASN A 57 0.47 5.92 -1.83
CA ASN A 57 1.12 6.66 -2.91
C ASN A 57 2.33 5.89 -3.48
N VAL A 58 3.13 5.26 -2.62
CA VAL A 58 4.27 4.44 -3.05
C VAL A 58 3.79 3.22 -3.84
N LEU A 59 2.69 2.58 -3.43
CA LEU A 59 2.05 1.50 -4.18
C LEU A 59 1.59 1.95 -5.57
N LYS A 60 0.90 3.10 -5.67
CA LYS A 60 0.45 3.66 -6.95
C LYS A 60 1.60 3.99 -7.90
N GLN A 61 2.72 4.45 -7.37
CA GLN A 61 3.92 4.69 -8.19
C GLN A 61 4.46 3.37 -8.77
N LEU A 62 4.50 2.29 -7.97
CA LEU A 62 4.91 0.97 -8.46
C LEU A 62 3.96 0.45 -9.55
N GLU A 63 2.65 0.62 -9.40
CA GLU A 63 1.66 0.28 -10.42
C GLU A 63 1.89 1.06 -11.73
N SER A 64 2.03 2.39 -11.62
CA SER A 64 2.23 3.28 -12.78
C SER A 64 3.54 2.99 -13.52
N LEU A 65 4.62 2.68 -12.79
CA LEU A 65 5.90 2.30 -13.38
C LEU A 65 5.80 0.99 -14.17
N HIS A 66 5.04 0.02 -13.65
CA HIS A 66 4.81 -1.24 -14.34
C HIS A 66 3.89 -1.08 -15.56
N GLU A 67 2.91 -0.18 -15.53
CA GLU A 67 2.04 0.11 -16.69
C GLU A 67 2.75 0.90 -17.79
N SER A 68 3.63 1.83 -17.43
CA SER A 68 4.27 2.75 -18.37
C SER A 68 5.54 2.21 -19.04
N SER A 69 6.20 1.20 -18.45
CA SER A 69 7.53 0.79 -18.88
C SER A 69 7.58 -0.64 -19.42
N LEU A 70 7.92 -0.76 -20.71
CA LEU A 70 8.17 -2.03 -21.42
C LEU A 70 9.37 -2.83 -20.90
N VAL A 71 10.16 -2.24 -19.98
CA VAL A 71 11.38 -2.85 -19.40
C VAL A 71 11.07 -3.67 -18.13
N TRP A 72 9.89 -3.50 -17.54
CA TRP A 72 9.55 -4.15 -16.27
C TRP A 72 9.04 -5.57 -16.50
N THR A 73 9.63 -6.51 -15.77
CA THR A 73 9.28 -7.93 -15.87
C THR A 73 8.14 -8.26 -14.91
N LYS A 74 7.55 -9.45 -15.07
CA LYS A 74 6.45 -9.92 -14.21
C LYS A 74 6.82 -9.93 -12.72
N ASN A 75 8.10 -10.09 -12.41
CA ASN A 75 8.61 -10.12 -11.03
C ASN A 75 8.62 -8.75 -10.36
N ASP A 76 8.38 -7.68 -11.11
CA ASP A 76 8.45 -6.32 -10.60
C ASP A 76 7.05 -5.70 -10.36
N ARG A 77 5.98 -6.51 -10.47
CA ARG A 77 4.61 -6.11 -10.17
C ARG A 77 4.38 -5.98 -8.66
N PRO A 78 3.46 -5.10 -8.22
CA PRO A 78 2.99 -5.15 -6.85
C PRO A 78 2.47 -6.55 -6.51
N ASN A 79 2.99 -7.10 -5.42
CA ASN A 79 2.58 -8.41 -4.93
C ASN A 79 1.59 -8.28 -3.77
N THR A 80 1.10 -9.42 -3.30
CA THR A 80 0.19 -9.51 -2.14
C THR A 80 0.67 -8.68 -0.93
N ILE A 81 1.99 -8.69 -0.66
CA ILE A 81 2.57 -7.99 0.50
C ILE A 81 2.36 -6.48 0.35
N CYS A 82 2.58 -5.91 -0.85
CA CYS A 82 2.42 -4.47 -1.06
C CYS A 82 1.00 -3.99 -0.73
N TYR A 83 -0.03 -4.68 -1.23
CA TYR A 83 -1.43 -4.30 -0.95
C TYR A 83 -1.78 -4.52 0.52
N VAL A 84 -1.41 -5.68 1.08
CA VAL A 84 -1.66 -6.00 2.48
C VAL A 84 -1.03 -4.97 3.42
N SER A 85 0.20 -4.52 3.14
CA SER A 85 0.86 -3.49 3.93
C SER A 85 0.14 -2.14 3.86
N VAL A 86 -0.45 -1.78 2.72
CA VAL A 86 -1.29 -0.56 2.63
C VAL A 86 -2.57 -0.70 3.45
N ILE A 87 -3.25 -1.86 3.40
CA ILE A 87 -4.44 -2.13 4.23
C ILE A 87 -4.05 -2.08 5.73
N ASP A 88 -2.91 -2.65 6.11
CA ASP A 88 -2.39 -2.59 7.49
C ASP A 88 -2.14 -1.14 7.92
N ALA A 89 -1.53 -0.33 7.04
CA ALA A 89 -1.29 1.08 7.29
C ALA A 89 -2.59 1.84 7.57
N TRP A 90 -3.64 1.64 6.76
CA TRP A 90 -4.96 2.24 6.99
C TRP A 90 -5.59 1.74 8.29
N SER A 91 -5.52 0.43 8.58
CA SER A 91 -6.09 -0.12 9.82
C SER A 91 -5.43 0.42 11.11
N ARG A 92 -4.21 0.96 10.98
CA ARG A 92 -3.40 1.48 12.08
C ARG A 92 -3.42 3.00 12.16
N SER A 93 -3.71 3.70 11.07
CA SER A 93 -3.73 5.16 11.04
C SER A 93 -4.82 5.73 11.95
N GLY A 94 -5.96 5.03 12.07
CA GLY A 94 -7.12 5.54 12.82
C GLY A 94 -7.72 6.80 12.20
N GLU A 95 -7.38 7.10 10.95
CA GLU A 95 -7.89 8.26 10.22
C GLU A 95 -9.38 8.05 9.87
N GLU A 96 -10.13 9.15 9.79
CA GLU A 96 -11.50 9.12 9.27
C GLU A 96 -11.51 8.57 7.84
N GLY A 97 -12.41 7.64 7.56
CA GLY A 97 -12.46 6.93 6.27
C GLY A 97 -11.39 5.86 6.07
N ALA A 98 -10.55 5.54 7.07
CA ALA A 98 -9.54 4.49 6.95
C ALA A 98 -10.14 3.10 6.64
N GLY A 99 -11.34 2.80 7.16
CA GLY A 99 -12.09 1.58 6.83
C GLY A 99 -12.46 1.51 5.35
N GLU A 100 -12.99 2.60 4.79
CA GLU A 100 -13.35 2.71 3.37
C GLU A 100 -12.12 2.58 2.47
N MET A 101 -11.01 3.23 2.86
CA MET A 101 -9.76 3.14 2.12
C MET A 101 -9.19 1.71 2.13
N ALA A 102 -9.21 1.03 3.29
CA ALA A 102 -8.80 -0.37 3.41
C ALA A 102 -9.67 -1.30 2.55
N GLU A 103 -11.00 -1.10 2.57
CA GLU A 103 -11.93 -1.85 1.72
C GLU A 103 -11.67 -1.61 0.23
N SER A 104 -11.42 -0.36 -0.18
CA SER A 104 -11.13 -0.05 -1.59
C SER A 104 -9.90 -0.81 -2.11
N VAL A 105 -8.87 -0.94 -1.27
CA VAL A 105 -7.65 -1.69 -1.61
C VAL A 105 -7.93 -3.20 -1.63
N LEU A 106 -8.77 -3.71 -0.71
CA LEU A 106 -9.20 -5.10 -0.72
C LEU A 106 -10.01 -5.44 -2.00
N SER A 107 -10.97 -4.62 -2.38
CA SER A 107 -11.76 -4.80 -3.61
C SER A 107 -10.88 -4.74 -4.86
N LEU A 108 -9.82 -3.93 -4.85
CA LEU A 108 -8.82 -3.93 -5.93
C LEU A 108 -8.07 -5.27 -6.00
N MET A 109 -7.64 -5.83 -4.85
CA MET A 109 -7.02 -7.16 -4.80
C MET A 109 -7.96 -8.26 -5.31
N GLU A 110 -9.24 -8.22 -4.95
CA GLU A 110 -10.25 -9.17 -5.43
C GLU A 110 -10.40 -9.14 -6.95
N ARG A 111 -10.50 -7.94 -7.53
CA ARG A 111 -10.55 -7.77 -8.98
C ARG A 111 -9.33 -8.35 -9.68
N MET A 112 -8.13 -8.05 -9.18
CA MET A 112 -6.87 -8.55 -9.75
C MET A 112 -6.75 -10.08 -9.66
N GLN A 113 -7.28 -10.69 -8.60
CA GLN A 113 -7.34 -12.14 -8.48
C GLN A 113 -8.34 -12.75 -9.47
N HIS A 114 -9.55 -12.20 -9.58
CA HIS A 114 -10.55 -12.67 -10.55
C HIS A 114 -10.07 -12.56 -12.01
N GLU A 115 -9.34 -11.49 -12.35
CA GLU A 115 -8.70 -11.33 -13.65
C GLU A 115 -7.63 -12.41 -13.91
N THR A 116 -7.01 -12.95 -12.85
CA THR A 116 -6.04 -14.05 -12.93
C THR A 116 -6.73 -15.42 -13.09
N ASP A 117 -7.89 -15.63 -12.45
CA ASP A 117 -8.62 -16.90 -12.45
C ASP A 117 -9.46 -17.13 -13.73
N HIS A 118 -9.96 -16.07 -14.39
CA HIS A 118 -10.85 -16.17 -15.56
C HIS A 118 -10.16 -16.30 -16.93
N GLY A 119 -8.87 -16.64 -16.98
CA GLY A 119 -8.30 -17.26 -18.19
C GLY A 119 -8.04 -16.35 -19.39
N MET A 120 -7.57 -15.10 -19.19
CA MET A 120 -6.89 -14.37 -20.27
C MET A 120 -5.41 -14.14 -19.94
N GLN A 121 -4.57 -14.88 -20.68
CA GLN A 121 -3.12 -14.81 -20.75
C GLN A 121 -2.37 -15.50 -19.59
N ARG A 122 -1.92 -16.74 -19.87
CA ARG A 122 -0.89 -17.49 -19.13
C ARG A 122 0.40 -16.69 -18.86
N GLU A 123 0.56 -15.54 -19.51
CA GLU A 123 1.69 -14.64 -19.32
C GLU A 123 1.46 -13.51 -18.31
N LYS A 124 0.23 -13.24 -17.82
CA LYS A 124 -0.07 -12.14 -16.89
C LYS A 124 -0.44 -12.63 -15.48
N LYS A 125 0.16 -13.71 -14.98
CA LYS A 125 -0.08 -14.18 -13.62
C LYS A 125 0.28 -13.08 -12.61
N HIS A 126 -0.72 -12.53 -11.92
CA HIS A 126 -0.49 -11.62 -10.80
C HIS A 126 -0.19 -12.46 -9.57
N ASP A 127 0.88 -12.17 -8.84
CA ASP A 127 1.17 -12.78 -7.53
C ASP A 127 0.35 -12.09 -6.41
N VAL A 128 -0.88 -11.72 -6.75
CA VAL A 128 -1.87 -11.14 -5.86
C VAL A 128 -2.82 -12.26 -5.47
N LYS A 129 -2.64 -12.77 -4.26
CA LYS A 129 -3.55 -13.71 -3.63
C LYS A 129 -4.30 -12.95 -2.55
N LEU A 130 -5.61 -12.95 -2.62
CA LEU A 130 -6.45 -12.56 -1.52
C LEU A 130 -6.15 -13.50 -0.34
N THR A 131 -5.82 -12.93 0.81
CA THR A 131 -5.49 -13.69 2.01
C THR A 131 -6.52 -13.44 3.08
N THR A 132 -6.77 -14.43 3.95
CA THR A 132 -7.57 -14.26 5.16
C THR A 132 -7.07 -13.08 6.01
N TYR A 133 -5.76 -12.82 5.96
CA TYR A 133 -5.16 -11.67 6.63
C TYR A 133 -5.68 -10.33 6.08
N ALA A 134 -5.81 -10.16 4.76
CA ALA A 134 -6.35 -8.93 4.17
C ALA A 134 -7.79 -8.64 4.64
N PHE A 135 -8.64 -9.67 4.74
CA PHE A 135 -9.98 -9.54 5.34
C PHE A 135 -9.92 -9.18 6.82
N ASN A 136 -9.11 -9.87 7.61
CA ASN A 136 -9.00 -9.60 9.05
C ASN A 136 -8.55 -8.16 9.33
N VAL A 137 -7.59 -7.66 8.56
CA VAL A 137 -7.09 -6.28 8.69
C VAL A 137 -8.14 -5.26 8.26
N THR A 138 -8.91 -5.55 7.20
CA THR A 138 -10.02 -4.68 6.75
C THR A 138 -11.14 -4.64 7.79
N ILE A 139 -11.53 -5.79 8.36
CA ILE A 139 -12.51 -5.86 9.46
C ILE A 139 -12.02 -5.06 10.67
N ASN A 140 -10.73 -5.16 11.00
CA ASN A 140 -10.14 -4.39 12.09
C ASN A 140 -10.17 -2.87 11.81
N ALA A 141 -9.93 -2.46 10.56
CA ALA A 141 -10.04 -1.06 10.14
C ALA A 141 -11.46 -0.52 10.33
N TRP A 142 -12.48 -1.27 9.90
CA TRP A 142 -13.89 -0.92 10.10
C TRP A 142 -14.35 -0.93 11.55
N ALA A 143 -13.83 -1.87 12.36
CA ALA A 143 -14.12 -1.92 13.79
C ALA A 143 -13.63 -0.66 14.50
N LYS A 144 -12.43 -0.16 14.12
CA LYS A 144 -11.87 1.05 14.70
C LYS A 144 -12.54 2.33 14.20
N SER A 145 -12.93 2.39 12.92
CA SER A 145 -13.60 3.58 12.38
C SER A 145 -14.96 3.84 13.04
N ARG A 146 -15.74 2.79 13.33
CA ARG A 146 -17.02 2.92 14.07
C ARG A 146 -16.81 3.42 15.51
N VAL A 147 -15.77 2.94 16.19
CA VAL A 147 -15.46 3.39 17.55
C VAL A 147 -15.07 4.88 17.56
N GLU A 148 -14.35 5.35 16.55
CA GLU A 148 -13.97 6.77 16.47
C GLU A 148 -15.17 7.66 16.11
N ASP A 149 -16.02 7.25 15.17
CA ASP A 149 -17.26 7.95 14.83
C ASP A 149 -18.23 8.05 16.03
N ASP A 150 -18.37 6.96 16.81
CA ASP A 150 -19.16 6.96 18.05
C ASP A 150 -18.55 7.88 19.13
N ARG A 151 -17.22 8.02 19.19
CA ARG A 151 -16.53 8.93 20.13
C ARG A 151 -16.67 10.39 19.77
N ILE A 152 -16.56 10.74 18.49
CA ILE A 152 -16.77 12.11 18.00
C ILE A 152 -18.21 12.55 18.30
N LYS A 153 -19.20 11.71 17.97
CA LYS A 153 -20.62 11.98 18.27
C LYS A 153 -20.91 12.13 19.77
N ALA A 154 -20.19 11.41 20.63
CA ALA A 154 -20.32 11.53 22.08
C ALA A 154 -19.66 12.82 22.63
N GLY A 155 -18.52 13.24 22.05
CA GLY A 155 -17.84 14.48 22.39
C GLY A 155 -18.65 15.72 22.03
N ASP A 156 -19.20 15.78 20.82
CA ASP A 156 -20.03 16.90 20.35
C ASP A 156 -21.31 17.07 21.18
N ARG A 157 -21.84 15.97 21.74
CA ARG A 157 -22.99 16.01 22.66
C ARG A 157 -22.63 16.49 24.07
N ALA A 158 -21.37 16.34 24.49
CA ALA A 158 -20.91 16.74 25.81
C ALA A 158 -20.56 18.24 25.90
N GLU A 159 -20.21 18.88 24.78
CA GLU A 159 -19.95 20.34 24.72
C GLU A 159 -21.22 21.21 24.60
N LEU A 160 -22.39 20.58 24.37
CA LEU A 160 -23.69 21.24 24.26
C LEU A 160 -24.50 21.26 25.59
N LEU A 161 -23.88 20.90 26.71
CA LEU A 161 -24.47 20.94 28.07
C LEU A 161 -23.62 21.81 29.00
#